data_AF-A0A965L677-F1
#
_entry.id   AF-A0A965L677-F1
#
_cell.length_a   1.000
_cell.length_b   1.000
_cell.length_c   1.000
_cell.angle_alpha   90.00
_cell.angle_beta   90.00
_cell.angle_gamma   90.00
#
_symmetry.space_group_name_H-M   'P 1'
#
loop_
_entity.id
_entity.type
_entity.pdbx_description
1 polymer ?
#
loop_
_entity_poly.entity_id
_entity_poly.type
_entity_poly.pdbx_seq_one_letter_code
_entity_poly.pdbx_strand_id
1 'polypeptide(L)'
;KTHLADSLLASGVQVTKIFAPEHGFRGSADAGAHVDDSVDQKTGLPIISLYGTHKKPTQDDLKNVEMVVFDIQDVGVRFYTYSSTLHYVMEACAENKVPLLILDRTNPNGHYVDGPVLDRQFASFVGLNPIPIVHGCTLGELAKMINGEGWLANQLVCDLKVIPVQNYTHDAFVHISIPPSPNLPNDQSIGLYPSLCLFEATPVSIGRGTNTQFQVAGLPLEGAGDYHFTPVPMAGAMDPPQKGKLCFGFNLTTIPVRQLGFSLKYLLYFFNKMGKNESFFSSPSFFDKLAGTDTLRKQMLAGQTETQIRASWEPALKVYTQMRLRYLLYK
;
A
#
# COMPACT_ATOMS: atom_id res chain seq x y z
N LYS A 1 14.61 -20.51 -4.04
CA LYS A 1 13.87 -19.61 -3.13
C LYS A 1 12.89 -20.47 -2.33
N THR A 2 12.76 -20.25 -1.04
CA THR A 2 11.92 -21.07 -0.14
C THR A 2 10.96 -20.14 0.59
N HIS A 3 9.68 -20.50 0.66
CA HIS A 3 8.68 -19.70 1.37
C HIS A 3 8.75 -19.98 2.88
N LEU A 4 8.40 -19.01 3.73
CA LEU A 4 8.42 -19.17 5.19
C LEU A 4 7.67 -20.44 5.66
N ALA A 5 6.45 -20.65 5.17
CA ALA A 5 5.67 -21.86 5.48
C ALA A 5 6.43 -23.17 5.21
N ASP A 6 7.19 -23.26 4.11
CA ASP A 6 8.00 -24.44 3.81
C ASP A 6 9.13 -24.61 4.83
N SER A 7 9.78 -23.50 5.23
CA SER A 7 10.83 -23.49 6.25
C SER A 7 10.32 -23.87 7.64
N LEU A 8 9.12 -23.39 8.01
CA LEU A 8 8.47 -23.71 9.28
C LEU A 8 8.13 -25.20 9.35
N LEU A 9 7.52 -25.75 8.31
CA LEU A 9 7.22 -27.19 8.21
C LEU A 9 8.49 -28.04 8.29
N ALA A 10 9.54 -27.65 7.55
CA ALA A 10 10.84 -28.35 7.57
C ALA A 10 11.52 -28.30 8.96
N SER A 11 11.20 -27.29 9.77
CA SER A 11 11.70 -27.13 11.14
C SER A 11 10.84 -27.84 12.19
N GLY A 12 9.81 -28.59 11.78
CA GLY A 12 8.90 -29.31 12.68
C GLY A 12 7.82 -28.44 13.32
N VAL A 13 7.64 -27.20 12.86
CA VAL A 13 6.53 -26.34 13.29
C VAL A 13 5.25 -26.83 12.65
N GLN A 14 4.21 -27.06 13.44
CA GLN A 14 2.89 -27.41 12.94
C GLN A 14 2.19 -26.18 12.36
N VAL A 15 2.30 -26.00 11.04
CA VAL A 15 1.51 -25.01 10.31
C VAL A 15 0.15 -25.63 10.01
N THR A 16 -0.95 -24.99 10.43
CA THR A 16 -2.30 -25.54 10.26
C THR A 16 -3.06 -24.92 9.09
N LYS A 17 -2.76 -23.67 8.75
CA LYS A 17 -3.40 -22.91 7.66
C LYS A 17 -2.57 -21.69 7.27
N ILE A 18 -2.88 -21.12 6.12
CA ILE A 18 -2.23 -19.94 5.55
C ILE A 18 -3.30 -18.87 5.33
N PHE A 19 -3.02 -17.64 5.74
CA PHE A 19 -3.82 -16.48 5.39
C PHE A 19 -3.15 -15.72 4.25
N ALA A 20 -3.86 -15.51 3.14
CA ALA A 20 -3.32 -14.84 1.97
C ALA A 20 -4.06 -13.50 1.73
N PRO A 21 -3.37 -12.35 1.73
CA PRO A 21 -3.98 -11.07 1.38
C PRO A 21 -4.12 -10.95 -0.15
N GLU A 22 -4.22 -9.71 -0.63
CA GLU A 22 -4.21 -9.40 -2.05
C GLU A 22 -3.00 -10.02 -2.77
N HIS A 23 -3.23 -10.59 -3.97
CA HIS A 23 -2.27 -11.29 -4.84
C HIS A 23 -1.87 -12.73 -4.41
N GLY A 24 -2.46 -13.25 -3.33
CA GLY A 24 -2.36 -14.66 -2.96
C GLY A 24 -1.03 -15.06 -2.31
N PHE A 25 -0.86 -16.36 -2.03
CA PHE A 25 0.26 -16.89 -1.25
C PHE A 25 1.52 -17.18 -2.08
N ARG A 26 1.38 -17.90 -3.20
CA ARG A 26 2.52 -18.27 -4.08
C ARG A 26 2.74 -17.28 -5.24
N GLY A 27 2.08 -16.12 -5.21
CA GLY A 27 2.29 -15.02 -6.17
C GLY A 27 1.78 -15.29 -7.60
N SER A 28 0.84 -16.23 -7.77
CA SER A 28 0.27 -16.59 -9.07
C SER A 28 -1.07 -15.91 -9.38
N ALA A 29 -1.62 -15.08 -8.47
CA ALA A 29 -2.92 -14.44 -8.64
C ALA A 29 -2.78 -12.99 -9.15
N ASP A 30 -3.64 -12.61 -10.08
CA ASP A 30 -3.68 -11.26 -10.67
C ASP A 30 -4.14 -10.17 -9.67
N ALA A 31 -3.86 -8.90 -9.99
CA ALA A 31 -4.37 -7.77 -9.22
C ALA A 31 -5.90 -7.67 -9.33
N GLY A 32 -6.58 -7.63 -8.17
CA GLY A 32 -8.03 -7.61 -8.11
C GLY A 32 -8.73 -8.93 -8.49
N ALA A 33 -8.00 -10.01 -8.79
CA ALA A 33 -8.60 -11.32 -8.95
C ALA A 33 -9.17 -11.81 -7.60
N HIS A 34 -10.37 -12.40 -7.64
CA HIS A 34 -10.85 -13.16 -6.49
C HIS A 34 -9.89 -14.30 -6.22
N VAL A 35 -9.12 -14.17 -5.14
CA VAL A 35 -8.40 -15.30 -4.55
C VAL A 35 -9.42 -15.98 -3.66
N ASP A 36 -9.94 -17.13 -4.07
CA ASP A 36 -10.81 -17.93 -3.22
C ASP A 36 -9.98 -18.80 -2.26
N ASP A 37 -10.64 -19.30 -1.23
CA ASP A 37 -10.07 -20.31 -0.36
C ASP A 37 -9.62 -21.51 -1.20
N SER A 38 -8.41 -21.97 -0.93
CA SER A 38 -7.75 -22.99 -1.74
C SER A 38 -6.83 -23.87 -0.90
N VAL A 39 -6.11 -24.79 -1.53
CA VAL A 39 -5.13 -25.66 -0.86
C VAL A 39 -3.79 -25.48 -1.53
N ASP A 40 -2.73 -25.24 -0.74
CA ASP A 40 -1.37 -25.22 -1.26
C ASP A 40 -0.99 -26.62 -1.74
N GLN A 41 -0.83 -26.79 -3.05
CA GLN A 41 -0.57 -28.12 -3.64
C GLN A 41 0.72 -28.77 -3.12
N LYS A 42 1.68 -27.97 -2.66
CA LYS A 42 2.98 -28.46 -2.18
C LYS A 42 2.89 -28.98 -0.74
N THR A 43 2.18 -28.29 0.14
CA THR A 43 2.12 -28.64 1.57
C THR A 43 0.82 -29.29 2.00
N GLY A 44 -0.23 -29.23 1.17
CA GLY A 44 -1.58 -29.66 1.52
C GLY A 44 -2.30 -28.72 2.50
N LEU A 45 -1.73 -27.55 2.80
CA LEU A 45 -2.29 -26.61 3.76
C LEU A 45 -3.47 -25.83 3.17
N PRO A 46 -4.55 -25.62 3.95
CA PRO A 46 -5.62 -24.72 3.55
C PRO A 46 -5.10 -23.27 3.49
N ILE A 47 -5.51 -22.56 2.44
CA ILE A 47 -5.27 -21.14 2.20
C ILE A 47 -6.61 -20.42 2.36
N ILE A 48 -6.67 -19.49 3.29
CA ILE A 48 -7.82 -18.63 3.56
C ILE A 48 -7.53 -17.25 2.97
N SER A 49 -8.43 -16.78 2.12
CA SER A 49 -8.30 -15.47 1.50
C SER A 49 -8.72 -14.36 2.45
N LEU A 50 -7.85 -13.35 2.62
CA LEU A 50 -8.14 -12.12 3.34
C LEU A 50 -8.34 -10.94 2.37
N TYR A 51 -9.05 -11.18 1.27
CA TYR A 51 -9.40 -10.18 0.27
C TYR A 51 -10.88 -10.25 -0.16
N GLY A 52 -11.38 -9.21 -0.84
CA GLY A 52 -12.77 -9.15 -1.29
C GLY A 52 -13.75 -8.93 -0.13
N THR A 53 -14.73 -9.81 0.04
CA THR A 53 -15.72 -9.73 1.13
C THR A 53 -15.17 -10.19 2.47
N HIS A 54 -14.10 -11.00 2.47
CA HIS A 54 -13.46 -11.54 3.67
C HIS A 54 -12.10 -10.89 3.88
N LYS A 55 -11.99 -9.84 4.69
CA LYS A 55 -10.73 -9.07 4.88
C LYS A 55 -10.09 -9.24 6.25
N LYS A 56 -10.77 -9.91 7.16
CA LYS A 56 -10.41 -10.08 8.57
C LYS A 56 -10.64 -11.54 8.92
N PRO A 57 -9.66 -12.26 9.50
CA PRO A 57 -9.88 -13.63 9.98
C PRO A 57 -11.11 -13.70 10.89
N THR A 58 -11.99 -14.66 10.64
CA THR A 58 -13.12 -14.95 11.53
C THR A 58 -12.67 -15.70 12.78
N GLN A 59 -13.55 -15.80 13.77
CA GLN A 59 -13.34 -16.68 14.92
C GLN A 59 -13.11 -18.14 14.49
N ASP A 60 -13.87 -18.63 13.50
CA ASP A 60 -13.72 -19.99 12.98
C ASP A 60 -12.38 -20.18 12.26
N ASP A 61 -11.91 -19.16 11.53
CA ASP A 61 -10.59 -19.18 10.91
C ASP A 61 -9.46 -19.30 11.95
N LEU A 62 -9.64 -18.69 13.13
CA LEU A 62 -8.65 -18.73 14.22
C LEU A 62 -8.85 -19.92 15.18
N LYS A 63 -9.85 -20.78 14.95
CA LYS A 63 -10.07 -21.96 15.78
C LYS A 63 -8.86 -22.89 15.74
N ASN A 64 -8.41 -23.30 16.93
CA ASN A 64 -7.22 -24.14 17.14
C ASN A 64 -5.91 -23.53 16.60
N VAL A 65 -5.85 -22.21 16.42
CA VAL A 65 -4.62 -21.50 16.08
C VAL A 65 -4.01 -20.94 17.37
N GLU A 66 -2.82 -21.40 17.71
CA GLU A 66 -2.11 -20.96 18.93
C GLU A 66 -1.32 -19.66 18.73
N MET A 67 -0.98 -19.32 17.49
CA MET A 67 -0.27 -18.12 17.11
C MET A 67 -0.46 -17.81 15.63
N VAL A 68 -0.61 -16.54 15.28
CA VAL A 68 -0.54 -16.08 13.89
C VAL A 68 0.86 -15.51 13.63
N VAL A 69 1.48 -15.88 12.50
CA VAL A 69 2.74 -15.30 12.04
C VAL A 69 2.48 -14.40 10.84
N PHE A 70 2.86 -13.13 10.93
CA PHE A 70 2.75 -12.14 9.86
C PHE A 70 4.13 -11.87 9.27
N ASP A 71 4.33 -12.31 8.02
CA ASP A 71 5.58 -12.16 7.28
C ASP A 71 5.28 -11.75 5.83
N ILE A 72 5.24 -10.44 5.56
CA ILE A 72 4.93 -9.91 4.23
C ILE A 72 5.70 -8.62 3.95
N GLN A 73 6.16 -8.46 2.70
CA GLN A 73 6.89 -7.28 2.27
C GLN A 73 5.91 -6.17 1.85
N ASP A 74 5.90 -5.08 2.61
CA ASP A 74 5.16 -3.86 2.32
C ASP A 74 6.01 -2.85 1.51
N VAL A 75 5.42 -1.74 1.08
CA VAL A 75 6.08 -0.68 0.30
C VAL A 75 6.10 0.70 0.97
N GLY A 76 5.58 0.83 2.19
CA GLY A 76 5.64 2.06 2.99
C GLY A 76 4.59 3.10 2.66
N VAL A 77 3.46 2.69 2.08
CA VAL A 77 2.43 3.60 1.57
C VAL A 77 1.06 3.16 2.05
N ARG A 78 0.29 4.09 2.62
CA ARG A 78 -0.99 3.80 3.31
C ARG A 78 -2.01 3.05 2.45
N PHE A 79 -2.11 3.40 1.16
CA PHE A 79 -3.03 2.73 0.23
C PHE A 79 -2.50 1.42 -0.34
N TYR A 80 -1.31 0.97 0.08
CA TYR A 80 -0.90 -0.41 -0.06
C TYR A 80 -1.50 -1.24 1.07
N THR A 81 -2.38 -2.18 0.71
CA THR A 81 -3.40 -2.73 1.61
C THR A 81 -2.87 -3.70 2.66
N TYR A 82 -1.58 -4.08 2.63
CA TYR A 82 -1.00 -4.98 3.64
C TYR A 82 -0.97 -4.38 5.04
N SER A 83 -0.83 -3.05 5.15
CA SER A 83 -0.98 -2.33 6.43
C SER A 83 -2.42 -2.40 6.98
N SER A 84 -3.43 -2.43 6.08
CA SER A 84 -4.83 -2.64 6.45
C SER A 84 -5.13 -4.10 6.81
N THR A 85 -4.57 -5.06 6.07
CA THR A 85 -4.62 -6.48 6.44
C THR A 85 -4.03 -6.69 7.83
N LEU A 86 -2.86 -6.09 8.12
CA LEU A 86 -2.24 -6.16 9.44
C LEU A 86 -3.18 -5.65 10.54
N HIS A 87 -3.83 -4.50 10.34
CA HIS A 87 -4.81 -3.97 11.30
C HIS A 87 -5.93 -4.99 11.58
N TYR A 88 -6.53 -5.58 10.55
CA TYR A 88 -7.60 -6.56 10.73
C TYR A 88 -7.12 -7.87 11.36
N VAL A 89 -5.93 -8.35 11.00
CA VAL A 89 -5.33 -9.53 11.64
C VAL A 89 -5.07 -9.26 13.12
N MET A 90 -4.52 -8.10 13.46
CA MET A 90 -4.32 -7.69 14.86
C MET A 90 -5.63 -7.64 15.62
N GLU A 91 -6.67 -7.06 15.05
CA GLU A 91 -8.00 -6.98 15.66
C GLU A 91 -8.58 -8.39 15.92
N ALA A 92 -8.56 -9.27 14.91
CA ALA A 92 -9.05 -10.64 15.04
C ALA A 92 -8.25 -11.44 16.08
N CYS A 93 -6.92 -11.27 16.10
CA CYS A 93 -6.05 -11.88 17.10
C CYS A 93 -6.39 -11.41 18.52
N ALA A 94 -6.62 -10.10 18.70
CA ALA A 94 -6.99 -9.53 19.99
C ALA A 94 -8.37 -10.01 20.48
N GLU A 95 -9.37 -10.06 19.59
CA GLU A 95 -10.72 -10.57 19.90
C GLU A 95 -10.70 -12.04 20.34
N ASN A 96 -9.86 -12.85 19.70
CA ASN A 96 -9.80 -14.30 19.90
C ASN A 96 -8.69 -14.74 20.86
N LYS A 97 -7.95 -13.80 21.45
CA LYS A 97 -6.82 -14.05 22.37
C LYS A 97 -5.74 -14.94 21.75
N VAL A 98 -5.50 -14.77 20.46
CA VAL A 98 -4.42 -15.44 19.73
C VAL A 98 -3.24 -14.47 19.62
N PRO A 99 -2.03 -14.84 20.06
CA PRO A 99 -0.86 -13.98 19.90
C PRO A 99 -0.46 -13.81 18.43
N LEU A 100 0.03 -12.63 18.08
CA LEU A 100 0.55 -12.28 16.77
C LEU A 100 2.07 -12.11 16.83
N LEU A 101 2.78 -12.87 16.00
CA LEU A 101 4.21 -12.72 15.77
C LEU A 101 4.44 -12.03 14.42
N ILE A 102 5.09 -10.88 14.40
CA ILE A 102 5.52 -10.22 13.17
C ILE A 102 6.99 -10.52 12.94
N LEU A 103 7.30 -11.12 11.79
CA LEU A 103 8.66 -11.16 11.26
C LEU A 103 8.84 -9.87 10.46
N ASP A 104 9.47 -8.86 11.07
CA ASP A 104 9.47 -7.53 10.49
C ASP A 104 10.30 -7.47 9.20
N ARG A 105 9.95 -6.53 8.32
CA ARG A 105 10.63 -6.31 7.04
C ARG A 105 10.91 -4.84 6.84
N THR A 106 11.99 -4.57 6.14
CA THR A 106 12.44 -3.21 5.81
C THR A 106 11.40 -2.47 4.97
N ASN A 107 11.25 -1.17 5.19
CA ASN A 107 10.35 -0.32 4.41
C ASN A 107 11.13 0.41 3.29
N PRO A 108 10.83 0.18 1.99
CA PRO A 108 11.54 0.86 0.89
C PRO A 108 11.28 2.37 0.81
N ASN A 109 10.17 2.85 1.35
CA ASN A 109 9.86 4.27 1.55
C ASN A 109 10.05 4.71 3.02
N GLY A 110 10.84 3.97 3.81
CA GLY A 110 11.05 4.21 5.24
C GLY A 110 11.81 5.49 5.59
N HIS A 111 12.49 6.08 4.61
CA HIS A 111 13.42 7.21 4.75
C HIS A 111 12.75 8.59 4.88
N TYR A 112 11.42 8.67 4.75
CA TYR A 112 10.70 9.93 4.87
C TYR A 112 9.24 9.71 5.31
N VAL A 113 8.57 10.82 5.63
CA VAL A 113 7.14 10.86 5.99
C VAL A 113 6.50 12.01 5.24
N ASP A 114 5.36 11.76 4.60
CA ASP A 114 4.74 12.78 3.76
C ASP A 114 3.27 12.51 3.39
N GLY A 115 2.58 13.58 3.00
CA GLY A 115 1.20 13.58 2.52
C GLY A 115 0.16 13.76 3.63
N PRO A 116 -1.12 13.95 3.26
CA PRO A 116 -2.20 14.11 4.21
C PRO A 116 -2.34 12.92 5.15
N VAL A 117 -2.44 13.20 6.45
CA VAL A 117 -2.83 12.22 7.46
C VAL A 117 -4.29 11.83 7.25
N LEU A 118 -4.59 10.53 7.26
CA LEU A 118 -5.95 10.03 7.07
C LEU A 118 -6.88 10.59 8.15
N ASP A 119 -7.92 11.28 7.70
CA ASP A 119 -9.10 11.54 8.51
C ASP A 119 -9.99 10.29 8.50
N ARG A 120 -10.36 9.82 9.71
CA ARG A 120 -11.09 8.57 9.92
C ARG A 120 -12.43 8.52 9.19
N GLN A 121 -13.04 9.67 8.84
CA GLN A 121 -14.26 9.67 8.02
C GLN A 121 -14.02 9.11 6.59
N PHE A 122 -12.78 9.13 6.10
CA PHE A 122 -12.37 8.55 4.81
C PHE A 122 -11.75 7.16 4.96
N ALA A 123 -11.78 6.57 6.16
CA ALA A 123 -11.23 5.25 6.40
C ALA A 123 -11.89 4.20 5.49
N SER A 124 -11.06 3.37 4.88
CA SER A 124 -11.47 2.26 4.03
C SER A 124 -10.35 1.24 3.95
N PHE A 125 -10.50 0.18 3.15
CA PHE A 125 -9.44 -0.83 3.05
C PHE A 125 -8.11 -0.30 2.47
N VAL A 126 -8.15 0.80 1.71
CA VAL A 126 -6.94 1.52 1.22
C VAL A 126 -6.39 2.54 2.24
N GLY A 127 -6.82 2.44 3.51
CA GLY A 127 -6.32 3.25 4.60
C GLY A 127 -7.26 3.22 5.79
N LEU A 128 -6.89 2.51 6.86
CA LEU A 128 -7.69 2.37 8.08
C LEU A 128 -7.20 3.27 9.23
N ASN A 129 -5.88 3.43 9.32
CA ASN A 129 -5.22 4.09 10.44
C ASN A 129 -4.97 5.58 10.13
N PRO A 130 -5.05 6.49 11.12
CA PRO A 130 -4.78 7.92 10.95
C PRO A 130 -3.28 8.20 10.76
N ILE A 131 -2.74 7.70 9.64
CA ILE A 131 -1.35 7.83 9.22
C ILE A 131 -1.28 8.59 7.88
N PRO A 132 -0.16 9.25 7.56
CA PRO A 132 0.02 9.94 6.28
C PRO A 132 0.15 8.97 5.11
N ILE A 133 0.14 9.48 3.88
CA ILE A 133 0.30 8.64 2.67
C ILE A 133 1.59 7.84 2.74
N VAL A 134 2.72 8.50 3.02
CA VAL A 134 4.00 7.84 3.29
C VAL A 134 4.24 7.91 4.79
N HIS A 135 4.12 6.77 5.46
CA HIS A 135 4.17 6.68 6.92
C HIS A 135 5.58 6.51 7.48
N GLY A 136 6.53 6.03 6.67
CA GLY A 136 7.94 5.93 7.06
C GLY A 136 8.23 4.95 8.21
N CYS A 137 7.31 4.01 8.47
CA CYS A 137 7.44 2.97 9.50
C CYS A 137 7.47 1.58 8.86
N THR A 138 8.14 0.60 9.47
CA THR A 138 7.94 -0.81 9.12
C THR A 138 6.58 -1.31 9.60
N LEU A 139 6.17 -2.51 9.16
CA LEU A 139 4.93 -3.12 9.63
C LEU A 139 4.99 -3.47 11.13
N GLY A 140 6.16 -3.88 11.64
CA GLY A 140 6.37 -4.09 13.07
C GLY A 140 6.18 -2.82 13.91
N GLU A 141 6.69 -1.69 13.43
CA GLU A 141 6.50 -0.38 14.08
C GLU A 141 5.05 0.10 13.98
N LEU A 142 4.40 -0.08 12.83
CA LEU A 142 2.98 0.22 12.67
C LEU A 142 2.10 -0.64 13.59
N ALA A 143 2.41 -1.93 13.76
CA ALA A 143 1.67 -2.78 14.70
C ALA A 143 1.80 -2.29 16.14
N LYS A 144 3.02 -1.93 16.58
CA LYS A 144 3.22 -1.34 17.91
C LYS A 144 2.43 -0.04 18.07
N MET A 145 2.38 0.79 17.02
CA MET A 145 1.61 2.04 17.00
C MET A 145 0.09 1.79 17.05
N ILE A 146 -0.43 0.82 16.29
CA ILE A 146 -1.85 0.44 16.29
C ILE A 146 -2.31 0.04 17.70
N ASN A 147 -1.52 -0.78 18.41
CA ASN A 147 -1.78 -1.14 19.80
C ASN A 147 -1.65 0.07 20.74
N GLY A 148 -0.53 0.81 20.66
CA GLY A 148 -0.22 1.88 21.61
C GLY A 148 -1.13 3.11 21.50
N GLU A 149 -1.66 3.39 20.32
CA GLU A 149 -2.64 4.47 20.10
C GLU A 149 -4.10 4.00 20.25
N GLY A 150 -4.33 2.72 20.59
CA GLY A 150 -5.67 2.17 20.80
C GLY A 150 -6.54 2.22 19.55
N TRP A 151 -5.97 1.92 18.37
CA TRP A 151 -6.67 2.04 17.09
C TRP A 151 -7.56 0.85 16.73
N LEU A 152 -7.40 -0.29 17.41
CA LEU A 152 -8.28 -1.46 17.24
C LEU A 152 -9.66 -1.18 17.86
N ALA A 153 -10.70 -1.82 17.33
CA ALA A 153 -12.05 -1.70 17.87
C ALA A 153 -12.09 -2.02 19.37
N ASN A 154 -12.98 -1.34 20.09
CA ASN A 154 -13.18 -1.50 21.54
C ASN A 154 -11.90 -1.31 22.37
N GLN A 155 -10.90 -0.58 21.85
CA GLN A 155 -9.60 -0.38 22.48
C GLN A 155 -8.89 -1.70 22.82
N LEU A 156 -9.15 -2.73 22.02
CA LEU A 156 -8.46 -4.01 22.15
C LEU A 156 -6.96 -3.82 21.95
N VAL A 157 -6.18 -4.68 22.62
CA VAL A 157 -4.73 -4.73 22.47
C VAL A 157 -4.37 -6.15 22.05
N CYS A 158 -3.73 -6.28 20.89
CA CYS A 158 -3.25 -7.56 20.40
C CYS A 158 -2.00 -7.98 21.19
N ASP A 159 -1.93 -9.23 21.65
CA ASP A 159 -0.69 -9.79 22.20
C ASP A 159 0.33 -9.93 21.07
N LEU A 160 1.26 -8.97 21.01
CA LEU A 160 2.11 -8.71 19.86
C LEU A 160 3.59 -8.95 20.20
N LYS A 161 4.24 -9.79 19.41
CA LYS A 161 5.70 -9.92 19.37
C LYS A 161 6.22 -9.51 18.00
N VAL A 162 7.26 -8.67 17.97
CA VAL A 162 7.93 -8.27 16.74
C VAL A 162 9.37 -8.78 16.76
N ILE A 163 9.79 -9.46 15.70
CA ILE A 163 11.18 -9.83 15.45
C ILE A 163 11.78 -8.76 14.52
N PRO A 164 12.65 -7.86 15.02
CA PRO A 164 13.17 -6.75 14.22
C PRO A 164 14.22 -7.22 13.21
N VAL A 165 14.39 -6.43 12.15
CA VAL A 165 15.44 -6.62 11.15
C VAL A 165 16.80 -6.17 11.72
N GLN A 166 17.84 -6.96 11.51
CA GLN A 166 19.21 -6.55 11.87
C GLN A 166 19.79 -5.60 10.81
N ASN A 167 20.63 -4.65 11.24
CA ASN A 167 21.38 -3.74 10.37
C ASN A 167 20.51 -2.86 9.44
N TYR A 168 19.30 -2.52 9.88
CA TYR A 168 18.41 -1.59 9.18
C TYR A 168 18.28 -0.26 9.94
N THR A 169 18.25 0.83 9.19
CA THR A 169 17.93 2.19 9.63
C THR A 169 16.91 2.78 8.67
N HIS A 170 16.11 3.76 9.10
CA HIS A 170 15.14 4.42 8.23
C HIS A 170 15.79 5.06 7.01
N ASP A 171 17.03 5.54 7.13
CA ASP A 171 17.77 6.13 6.01
C ASP A 171 18.30 5.11 4.98
N ALA A 172 18.30 3.82 5.30
CA ALA A 172 18.88 2.79 4.45
C ALA A 172 18.14 2.69 3.11
N PHE A 173 18.90 2.51 2.02
CA PHE A 173 18.31 2.09 0.76
C PHE A 173 17.91 0.62 0.85
N VAL A 174 16.69 0.30 0.41
CA VAL A 174 16.12 -1.04 0.47
C VAL A 174 15.74 -1.47 -0.94
N HIS A 175 16.39 -2.53 -1.42
CA HIS A 175 16.04 -3.17 -2.70
C HIS A 175 15.04 -4.30 -2.47
N ILE A 176 13.94 -4.32 -3.22
CA ILE A 176 12.91 -5.35 -3.13
C ILE A 176 13.11 -6.42 -4.20
N SER A 177 13.68 -7.55 -3.79
CA SER A 177 14.08 -8.64 -4.70
C SER A 177 12.95 -9.53 -5.24
N ILE A 178 11.76 -9.44 -4.65
CA ILE A 178 10.54 -10.12 -5.10
C ILE A 178 9.47 -9.04 -5.22
N PRO A 179 8.91 -8.81 -6.43
CA PRO A 179 7.86 -7.82 -6.61
C PRO A 179 6.73 -8.02 -5.60
N PRO A 180 6.36 -7.00 -4.82
CA PRO A 180 5.31 -7.13 -3.82
C PRO A 180 3.92 -7.19 -4.48
N SER A 181 3.78 -6.68 -5.71
CA SER A 181 2.61 -6.87 -6.56
C SER A 181 3.00 -6.96 -8.04
N PRO A 182 2.13 -7.50 -8.93
CA PRO A 182 2.38 -7.53 -10.37
C PRO A 182 2.63 -6.16 -11.00
N ASN A 183 2.13 -5.08 -10.39
CA ASN A 183 2.26 -3.72 -10.92
C ASN A 183 3.34 -2.88 -10.23
N LEU A 184 4.03 -3.43 -9.23
CA LEU A 184 5.22 -2.83 -8.62
C LEU A 184 6.45 -3.72 -8.88
N PRO A 185 6.89 -3.84 -10.14
CA PRO A 185 7.90 -4.81 -10.53
C PRO A 185 9.32 -4.49 -10.04
N ASN A 186 9.60 -3.24 -9.64
CA ASN A 186 10.96 -2.80 -9.32
C ASN A 186 10.98 -1.58 -8.37
N ASP A 187 12.17 -1.24 -7.85
CA ASP A 187 12.35 -0.12 -6.91
C ASP A 187 11.89 1.23 -7.48
N GLN A 188 12.01 1.45 -8.81
CA GLN A 188 11.55 2.67 -9.46
C GLN A 188 10.03 2.83 -9.33
N SER A 189 9.28 1.76 -9.64
CA SER A 189 7.82 1.73 -9.49
C SER A 189 7.40 1.92 -8.03
N ILE A 190 8.14 1.32 -7.08
CA ILE A 190 7.89 1.45 -5.64
C ILE A 190 8.12 2.88 -5.14
N GLY A 191 9.18 3.55 -5.60
CA GLY A 191 9.46 4.94 -5.23
C GLY A 191 8.48 5.94 -5.84
N LEU A 192 7.92 5.63 -7.02
CA LEU A 192 6.90 6.45 -7.68
C LEU A 192 5.48 6.19 -7.19
N TYR A 193 5.22 5.01 -6.61
CA TYR A 193 3.90 4.58 -6.16
C TYR A 193 3.17 5.60 -5.28
N PRO A 194 3.79 6.22 -4.24
CA PRO A 194 3.13 7.26 -3.44
C PRO A 194 2.55 8.40 -4.27
N SER A 195 3.26 8.82 -5.32
CA SER A 195 2.90 9.98 -6.15
C SER A 195 1.91 9.63 -7.26
N LEU A 196 2.07 8.45 -7.86
CA LEU A 196 1.28 8.06 -9.04
C LEU A 196 -0.02 7.33 -8.70
N CYS A 197 -0.13 6.66 -7.55
CA CYS A 197 -1.34 5.89 -7.22
C CYS A 197 -2.59 6.77 -7.03
N LEU A 198 -2.44 8.06 -6.76
CA LEU A 198 -3.57 9.01 -6.73
C LEU A 198 -4.30 9.10 -8.08
N PHE A 199 -3.63 8.76 -9.19
CA PHE A 199 -4.25 8.72 -10.51
C PHE A 199 -5.22 7.56 -10.72
N GLU A 200 -5.25 6.54 -9.85
CA GLU A 200 -6.21 5.44 -9.98
C GLU A 200 -7.66 5.89 -9.89
N ALA A 201 -7.92 7.07 -9.32
CA ALA A 201 -9.23 7.71 -9.29
C ALA A 201 -9.43 8.78 -10.39
N THR A 202 -8.60 8.77 -11.44
CA THR A 202 -8.58 9.76 -12.53
C THR A 202 -8.50 9.05 -13.90
N PRO A 203 -8.69 9.77 -15.03
CA PRO A 203 -8.49 9.20 -16.35
C PRO A 203 -7.02 8.92 -16.72
N VAL A 204 -6.05 9.42 -15.96
CA VAL A 204 -4.62 9.33 -16.31
C VAL A 204 -4.16 7.88 -16.16
N SER A 205 -3.62 7.30 -17.24
CA SER A 205 -2.98 6.01 -17.20
C SER A 205 -1.61 6.13 -16.53
N ILE A 206 -1.34 5.23 -15.59
CA ILE A 206 -0.07 5.10 -14.86
C ILE A 206 0.77 3.93 -15.39
N GLY A 207 0.57 3.54 -16.65
CA GLY A 207 1.36 2.50 -17.31
C GLY A 207 0.97 1.06 -16.96
N ARG A 208 -0.12 0.83 -16.21
CA ARG A 208 -0.71 -0.53 -16.13
C ARG A 208 -1.01 -1.02 -17.55
N GLY A 209 -0.71 -2.28 -17.85
CA GLY A 209 -0.77 -2.80 -19.23
C GLY A 209 0.42 -2.41 -20.12
N THR A 210 1.54 -1.99 -19.52
CA THR A 210 2.84 -1.79 -20.17
C THR A 210 3.96 -2.38 -19.30
N ASN A 211 5.20 -2.48 -19.80
CA ASN A 211 6.36 -2.89 -19.00
C ASN A 211 6.91 -1.77 -18.08
N THR A 212 6.20 -0.65 -17.98
CA THR A 212 6.58 0.54 -17.20
C THR A 212 5.46 0.98 -16.25
N GLN A 213 4.76 0.00 -15.66
CA GLN A 213 3.71 0.21 -14.65
C GLN A 213 4.27 1.06 -13.50
N PHE A 214 3.50 2.06 -13.07
CA PHE A 214 3.90 3.05 -12.06
C PHE A 214 5.23 3.76 -12.36
N GLN A 215 5.65 3.82 -13.63
CA GLN A 215 6.87 4.50 -14.08
C GLN A 215 6.60 5.48 -15.23
N VAL A 216 5.33 5.63 -15.63
CA VAL A 216 4.86 6.57 -16.63
C VAL A 216 3.51 7.12 -16.20
N ALA A 217 3.14 8.29 -16.70
CA ALA A 217 1.81 8.86 -16.52
C ALA A 217 1.38 9.54 -17.81
N GLY A 218 0.14 9.33 -18.27
CA GLY A 218 -0.33 9.89 -19.53
C GLY A 218 -1.83 9.76 -19.79
N LEU A 219 -2.30 10.51 -20.78
CA LEU A 219 -3.70 10.54 -21.23
C LEU A 219 -3.77 10.38 -22.75
N PRO A 220 -4.89 9.90 -23.31
CA PRO A 220 -5.12 9.90 -24.75
C PRO A 220 -5.45 11.31 -25.26
N LEU A 221 -4.49 12.22 -25.11
CA LEU A 221 -4.59 13.64 -25.40
C LEU A 221 -3.26 14.13 -25.96
N GLU A 222 -3.21 14.47 -27.25
CA GLU A 222 -2.04 15.06 -27.87
C GLU A 222 -1.57 16.32 -27.12
N GLY A 223 -0.26 16.47 -26.96
CA GLY A 223 0.34 17.60 -26.21
C GLY A 223 0.22 17.50 -24.68
N ALA A 224 -0.24 16.37 -24.14
CA ALA A 224 -0.16 16.09 -22.70
C ALA A 224 1.28 15.77 -22.25
N GLY A 225 2.18 15.38 -23.14
CA GLY A 225 3.62 15.24 -22.91
C GLY A 225 4.31 14.55 -24.08
N ASP A 226 5.65 14.51 -24.05
CA ASP A 226 6.48 14.05 -25.18
C ASP A 226 6.69 12.52 -25.21
N TYR A 227 6.39 11.83 -24.11
CA TYR A 227 6.47 10.37 -24.06
C TYR A 227 5.13 9.74 -24.42
N HIS A 228 5.20 8.62 -25.13
CA HIS A 228 4.02 7.93 -25.66
C HIS A 228 4.02 6.47 -25.27
N PHE A 229 2.85 5.94 -24.90
CA PHE A 229 2.67 4.52 -24.60
C PHE A 229 1.21 4.11 -24.82
N THR A 230 1.00 2.83 -25.12
CA THR A 230 -0.34 2.26 -25.32
C THR A 230 -0.55 1.11 -24.34
N PRO A 231 -1.41 1.27 -23.32
CA PRO A 231 -1.79 0.18 -22.43
C PRO A 231 -2.47 -0.96 -23.17
N VAL A 232 -2.02 -2.19 -22.96
CA VAL A 232 -2.61 -3.42 -23.50
C VAL A 232 -2.86 -4.43 -22.38
N PRO A 233 -3.79 -5.39 -22.54
CA PRO A 233 -3.96 -6.48 -21.56
C PRO A 233 -2.64 -7.22 -21.32
N MET A 234 -2.25 -7.36 -20.06
CA MET A 234 -1.09 -8.14 -19.63
C MET A 234 -1.39 -8.82 -18.30
N ALA A 235 -0.59 -9.83 -17.92
CA ALA A 235 -0.66 -10.42 -16.58
C ALA A 235 -0.57 -9.32 -15.50
N GLY A 236 -1.45 -9.36 -14.50
CA GLY A 236 -1.60 -8.33 -13.49
C GLY A 236 -2.37 -7.07 -13.91
N ALA A 237 -2.78 -6.93 -15.18
CA ALA A 237 -3.56 -5.82 -15.70
C ALA A 237 -4.30 -6.22 -17.00
N MET A 238 -5.31 -7.07 -16.89
CA MET A 238 -6.08 -7.56 -18.06
C MET A 238 -7.05 -6.51 -18.63
N ASP A 239 -7.49 -5.55 -17.81
CA ASP A 239 -8.30 -4.41 -18.23
C ASP A 239 -7.67 -3.08 -17.76
N PRO A 240 -6.54 -2.67 -18.34
CA PRO A 240 -5.82 -1.49 -17.87
C PRO A 240 -6.56 -0.19 -18.22
N PRO A 241 -6.42 0.88 -17.40
CA PRO A 241 -6.89 2.21 -17.77
C PRO A 241 -6.34 2.65 -19.13
N GLN A 242 -7.23 3.20 -19.97
CA GLN A 242 -6.93 3.62 -21.35
C GLN A 242 -6.48 2.48 -22.28
N LYS A 243 -6.94 1.24 -22.03
CA LYS A 243 -6.72 0.06 -22.88
C LYS A 243 -6.87 0.38 -24.38
N GLY A 244 -5.83 0.11 -25.15
CA GLY A 244 -5.78 0.26 -26.60
C GLY A 244 -5.64 1.70 -27.11
N LYS A 245 -5.54 2.70 -26.22
CA LYS A 245 -5.43 4.11 -26.61
C LYS A 245 -3.99 4.60 -26.47
N LEU A 246 -3.50 5.31 -27.49
CA LEU A 246 -2.19 5.98 -27.43
C LEU A 246 -2.25 7.11 -26.39
N CYS A 247 -1.48 6.97 -25.32
CA CYS A 247 -1.37 7.95 -24.24
C CYS A 247 -0.11 8.79 -24.41
N PHE A 248 -0.21 10.09 -24.10
CA PHE A 248 0.82 11.11 -24.14
C PHE A 248 1.09 11.60 -22.71
N GLY A 249 2.35 11.78 -22.34
CA GLY A 249 2.71 12.21 -21.00
C GLY A 249 4.19 12.10 -20.68
N PHE A 250 4.51 11.58 -19.49
CA PHE A 250 5.87 11.54 -18.95
C PHE A 250 6.42 10.13 -18.89
N ASN A 251 7.70 10.01 -19.25
CA ASN A 251 8.54 8.89 -18.88
C ASN A 251 9.26 9.18 -17.56
N LEU A 252 9.01 8.38 -16.54
CA LEU A 252 9.60 8.53 -15.22
C LEU A 252 10.51 7.34 -14.86
N THR A 253 10.92 6.50 -15.82
CA THR A 253 11.66 5.25 -15.55
C THR A 253 13.08 5.45 -15.02
N THR A 254 13.65 6.65 -15.14
CA THR A 254 15.05 6.94 -14.77
C THR A 254 15.19 8.09 -13.78
N ILE A 255 14.09 8.64 -13.27
CA ILE A 255 14.15 9.77 -12.36
C ILE A 255 14.69 9.34 -10.97
N PRO A 256 15.39 10.22 -10.25
CA PRO A 256 15.90 9.93 -8.91
C PRO A 256 14.77 9.92 -7.86
N VAL A 257 14.04 8.80 -7.75
CA VAL A 257 12.80 8.68 -6.94
C VAL A 257 13.01 8.93 -5.45
N ARG A 258 14.15 8.49 -4.89
CA ARG A 258 14.46 8.70 -3.47
C ARG A 258 14.67 10.18 -3.14
N GLN A 259 15.19 10.96 -4.09
CA GLN A 259 15.33 12.41 -3.94
C GLN A 259 14.02 13.15 -4.24
N LEU A 260 13.18 12.59 -5.13
CA LEU A 260 11.87 13.17 -5.44
C LEU A 260 10.93 13.12 -4.23
N GLY A 261 10.88 11.98 -3.53
CA GLY A 261 9.90 11.73 -2.48
C GLY A 261 8.45 11.75 -3.00
N PHE A 262 7.50 12.04 -2.12
CA PHE A 262 6.09 12.20 -2.49
C PHE A 262 5.86 13.57 -3.15
N SER A 263 5.37 13.55 -4.39
CA SER A 263 5.22 14.75 -5.22
C SER A 263 3.81 14.88 -5.79
N LEU A 264 3.21 16.07 -5.66
CA LEU A 264 1.97 16.41 -6.34
C LEU A 264 2.20 16.95 -7.76
N LYS A 265 3.45 17.18 -8.17
CA LYS A 265 3.84 17.80 -9.44
C LYS A 265 3.08 17.21 -10.63
N TYR A 266 3.08 15.88 -10.76
CA TYR A 266 2.45 15.20 -11.88
C TYR A 266 0.92 15.28 -11.81
N LEU A 267 0.35 15.08 -10.62
CA LEU A 267 -1.09 15.17 -10.39
C LEU A 267 -1.63 16.54 -10.77
N LEU A 268 -0.99 17.61 -10.28
CA LEU A 268 -1.35 18.99 -10.58
C LEU A 268 -1.14 19.33 -12.06
N TYR A 269 -0.08 18.80 -12.68
CA TYR A 269 0.14 18.97 -14.13
C TYR A 269 -1.04 18.42 -14.95
N PHE A 270 -1.45 17.17 -14.71
CA PHE A 270 -2.54 16.57 -15.47
C PHE A 270 -3.90 17.19 -15.14
N PHE A 271 -4.14 17.54 -13.88
CA PHE A 271 -5.32 18.30 -13.47
C PHE A 271 -5.42 19.63 -14.24
N ASN A 272 -4.30 20.34 -14.37
CA ASN A 272 -4.23 21.58 -15.14
C ASN A 272 -4.46 21.35 -16.64
N LYS A 273 -3.87 20.30 -17.21
CA LYS A 273 -4.06 19.92 -18.62
C LYS A 273 -5.50 19.53 -18.95
N MET A 274 -6.24 18.98 -17.99
CA MET A 274 -7.65 18.62 -18.12
C MET A 274 -8.62 19.76 -17.75
N GLY A 275 -8.13 21.00 -17.62
CA GLY A 275 -8.97 22.18 -17.43
C GLY A 275 -9.45 22.42 -16.00
N LYS A 276 -8.77 21.86 -14.99
CA LYS A 276 -8.96 22.17 -13.56
C LYS A 276 -10.40 22.08 -13.05
N ASN A 277 -11.11 21.00 -13.37
CA ASN A 277 -12.51 20.84 -12.97
C ASN A 277 -12.79 19.43 -12.44
N GLU A 278 -13.99 19.24 -11.89
CA GLU A 278 -14.40 18.00 -11.21
C GLU A 278 -14.27 16.76 -12.12
N SER A 279 -14.40 16.90 -13.44
CA SER A 279 -14.33 15.76 -14.38
C SER A 279 -12.95 15.09 -14.43
N PHE A 280 -11.91 15.73 -13.90
CA PHE A 280 -10.61 15.10 -13.71
C PHE A 280 -10.66 13.91 -12.75
N PHE A 281 -11.60 13.92 -11.80
CA PHE A 281 -11.76 12.83 -10.83
C PHE A 281 -12.82 11.87 -11.35
N SER A 282 -12.40 10.78 -12.00
CA SER A 282 -13.29 9.69 -12.43
C SER A 282 -14.09 9.10 -11.28
N SER A 283 -13.52 9.14 -10.07
CA SER A 283 -14.21 8.77 -8.82
C SER A 283 -13.75 9.70 -7.69
N PRO A 284 -14.47 10.83 -7.43
CA PRO A 284 -14.10 11.77 -6.37
C PRO A 284 -14.03 11.11 -4.99
N SER A 285 -14.98 10.22 -4.69
CA SER A 285 -15.03 9.52 -3.40
C SER A 285 -13.86 8.54 -3.21
N PHE A 286 -13.41 7.87 -4.27
CA PHE A 286 -12.23 7.00 -4.19
C PHE A 286 -10.93 7.81 -4.14
N PHE A 287 -10.85 8.93 -4.87
CA PHE A 287 -9.74 9.86 -4.76
C PHE A 287 -9.58 10.35 -3.32
N ASP A 288 -10.67 10.77 -2.67
CA ASP A 288 -10.66 11.26 -1.29
C ASP A 288 -10.25 10.15 -0.30
N LYS A 289 -10.62 8.88 -0.56
CA LYS A 289 -10.15 7.71 0.22
C LYS A 289 -8.64 7.46 0.06
N LEU A 290 -8.11 7.54 -1.16
CA LEU A 290 -6.67 7.40 -1.43
C LEU A 290 -5.89 8.54 -0.76
N ALA A 291 -6.35 9.78 -0.93
CA ALA A 291 -5.77 10.96 -0.29
C ALA A 291 -5.95 10.95 1.24
N GLY A 292 -6.99 10.27 1.73
CA GLY A 292 -7.36 10.17 3.14
C GLY A 292 -8.06 11.42 3.68
N THR A 293 -8.51 12.29 2.79
CA THR A 293 -9.22 13.54 3.05
C THR A 293 -9.80 14.06 1.74
N ASP A 294 -10.91 14.79 1.80
CA ASP A 294 -11.41 15.55 0.65
C ASP A 294 -10.68 16.89 0.44
N THR A 295 -9.83 17.29 1.39
CA THR A 295 -9.17 18.59 1.40
C THR A 295 -8.28 18.74 0.17
N LEU A 296 -7.50 17.71 -0.19
CA LEU A 296 -6.62 17.75 -1.36
C LEU A 296 -7.41 18.07 -2.65
N ARG A 297 -8.49 17.33 -2.91
CA ARG A 297 -9.34 17.54 -4.09
C ARG A 297 -9.96 18.93 -4.08
N LYS A 298 -10.55 19.34 -2.95
CA LYS A 298 -11.18 20.66 -2.80
C LYS A 298 -10.19 21.81 -3.01
N GLN A 299 -8.96 21.68 -2.53
CA GLN A 299 -7.92 22.69 -2.73
C GLN A 299 -7.44 22.76 -4.19
N MET A 300 -7.32 21.61 -4.86
CA MET A 300 -7.02 21.57 -6.30
C MET A 300 -8.10 22.32 -7.10
N LEU A 301 -9.37 22.04 -6.83
CA LEU A 301 -10.51 22.72 -7.47
C LEU A 301 -10.58 24.21 -7.15
N ALA A 302 -10.20 24.60 -5.94
CA ALA A 302 -10.08 26.00 -5.53
C ALA A 302 -8.85 26.71 -6.14
N GLY A 303 -8.02 26.01 -6.92
CA GLY A 303 -6.86 26.58 -7.58
C GLY A 303 -5.70 26.90 -6.64
N GLN A 304 -5.64 26.25 -5.47
CA GLN A 304 -4.51 26.43 -4.56
C GLN A 304 -3.20 25.92 -5.16
N THR A 305 -2.11 26.60 -4.84
CA THR A 305 -0.76 26.18 -5.24
C THR A 305 -0.32 24.93 -4.48
N GLU A 306 0.65 24.19 -5.02
CA GLU A 306 1.23 23.03 -4.33
C GLU A 306 1.73 23.40 -2.92
N THR A 307 2.38 24.56 -2.77
CA THR A 307 2.85 25.04 -1.47
C THR A 307 1.70 25.21 -0.46
N GLN A 308 0.58 25.78 -0.88
CA GLN A 308 -0.60 25.96 -0.01
C GLN A 308 -1.24 24.62 0.36
N ILE A 309 -1.38 23.72 -0.62
CA ILE A 309 -1.91 22.37 -0.42
C ILE A 309 -1.05 21.60 0.60
N ARG A 310 0.28 21.62 0.43
CA ARG A 310 1.19 20.91 1.35
C ARG A 310 1.19 21.55 2.74
N ALA A 311 1.15 22.87 2.82
CA ALA A 311 1.10 23.59 4.09
C ALA A 311 -0.13 23.24 4.93
N SER A 312 -1.25 22.83 4.31
CA SER A 312 -2.47 22.52 5.07
C SER A 312 -2.42 21.19 5.83
N TRP A 313 -1.64 20.20 5.38
CA TRP A 313 -1.50 18.93 6.11
C TRP A 313 -0.31 18.89 7.06
N GLU A 314 0.63 19.83 6.94
CA GLU A 314 1.84 19.93 7.76
C GLU A 314 1.57 19.89 9.28
N PRO A 315 0.51 20.54 9.84
CA PRO A 315 0.21 20.43 11.27
C PRO A 315 -0.10 19.00 11.72
N ALA A 316 -0.94 18.28 10.97
CA ALA A 316 -1.28 16.89 11.29
C ALA A 316 -0.07 15.96 11.07
N LEU A 317 0.72 16.23 10.02
CA LEU A 317 1.95 15.49 9.73
C LEU A 317 2.96 15.61 10.89
N LYS A 318 3.15 16.82 11.44
CA LYS A 318 4.01 17.04 12.62
C LYS A 318 3.56 16.25 13.83
N VAL A 319 2.25 16.22 14.10
CA VAL A 319 1.69 15.42 15.21
C VAL A 319 2.02 13.94 15.00
N TYR A 320 1.80 13.42 13.79
CA TYR A 320 2.15 12.04 13.45
C TYR A 320 3.65 11.77 13.59
N THR A 321 4.52 12.66 13.08
CA THR A 321 5.97 12.50 13.16
C THR A 321 6.47 12.44 14.60
N GLN A 322 5.85 13.18 15.53
CA GLN A 322 6.17 13.06 16.96
C GLN A 322 5.61 11.78 17.58
N MET A 323 4.37 11.43 17.25
CA MET A 323 3.71 10.20 17.72
C MET A 323 4.52 8.95 17.39
N ARG A 324 5.02 8.84 16.14
CA ARG A 324 5.71 7.63 15.67
C ARG A 324 7.01 7.33 16.41
N LEU A 325 7.69 8.35 16.95
CA LEU A 325 8.96 8.18 17.66
C LEU A 325 8.86 7.22 18.84
N ARG A 326 7.68 7.10 19.46
CA ARG A 326 7.43 6.15 20.55
C ARG A 326 7.47 4.68 20.13
N TYR A 327 7.31 4.42 18.85
CA TYR A 327 7.10 3.07 18.33
C TYR A 327 8.26 2.54 17.48
N LEU A 328 9.14 3.44 17.01
CA LEU A 328 10.28 3.08 16.17
C LEU A 328 11.14 1.99 16.82
N LEU A 329 11.56 1.04 16.00
CA LEU A 329 12.48 -0.05 16.32
C LEU A 329 13.87 0.23 15.76
N TYR A 330 13.97 1.12 14.77
CA TYR A 330 15.19 1.42 14.04
C TYR A 330 15.58 2.89 14.23
N LYS A 331 16.86 3.18 14.00
CA LYS A 331 17.36 4.55 13.94
C LYS A 331 16.92 5.23 12.66
#